data_AF-A0A1G3KMT4-F1
#
_entry.id   AF-A0A1G3KMT4-F1
#
_cell.length_a   1.000
_cell.length_b   1.000
_cell.length_c   1.000
_cell.angle_alpha   90.00
_cell.angle_beta   90.00
_cell.angle_gamma   90.00
#
_symmetry.space_group_name_H-M   'P 1'
#
loop_
_entity.id
_entity.type
_entity.pdbx_description
1 polymer ?
#
loop_
_entity_poly.entity_id
_entity_poly.type
_entity_poly.pdbx_seq_one_letter_code
_entity_poly.pdbx_strand_id
1 'polypeptide(L)'
;MDNDKQIEKKQSLTSLFLRENITDIEGVKPELYNLEDEFAKTKKNKNILIKLIIIAFVASSILLAFSFAKIIENRSQKKGINIAVFEDTNLKDLLNIAKKNENDLTNAKKELSDLEVELRQKIVEIKSDTAKQLEIVSTEKVSDEEKAEKINQIKRVENSRIYSVSYTYKEKIDRKKKEIEEFQNKVDEYDKRQMNLAKKNEEILNNQQQLFDIEINKTKDYYENKIGGMIKNYNNQINSLKSHHSKVVGILNNNYKKEIEDLVLKYNPLFTEEYLLDLIKFDLSEDLVNILNLNYYDDLLNNENLFSEKEFNNLRKQIDSRDVLMKRMYQIPYSNSVPDTLYKIGYFDRKIVESYERLWVKMKDNIKQKNATIASQQETIKQNNETILDYQEKLKNSENLVKEKENTIASYLKSFDTLINSKGDGGIILDATDQKNINFYLLSSFKPNNFETFNVYRDNVNIGKIMFKIEKNSLKAEVVSVQRNKEILPFDRIVLKK
;
A
#
# COMPACT_ATOMS: atom_id res chain seq x y z
N MET A 1 -17.83 30.09 34.54
CA MET A 1 -18.26 29.92 33.15
C MET A 1 -17.35 28.86 32.56
N ASP A 2 -17.83 27.62 32.62
CA ASP A 2 -17.24 26.42 32.02
C ASP A 2 -17.40 26.51 30.51
N ASN A 3 -16.35 26.19 29.75
CA ASN A 3 -16.46 25.71 28.37
C ASN A 3 -15.11 25.12 27.92
N ASP A 4 -14.77 23.92 28.42
CA ASP A 4 -13.61 23.15 27.96
C ASP A 4 -13.90 21.64 27.91
N LYS A 5 -15.05 21.28 27.33
CA LYS A 5 -15.35 19.88 26.99
C LYS A 5 -16.07 19.81 25.65
N GLN A 6 -15.33 19.46 24.60
CA GLN A 6 -15.67 18.44 23.59
C GLN A 6 -14.80 18.65 22.35
N ILE A 7 -13.69 17.92 22.27
CA ILE A 7 -13.15 17.49 20.98
C ILE A 7 -13.10 15.97 21.05
N GLU A 8 -14.08 15.32 20.43
CA GLU A 8 -14.15 13.89 20.26
C GLU A 8 -12.91 13.39 19.52
N LYS A 9 -12.26 12.36 20.09
CA LYS A 9 -11.24 11.56 19.40
C LYS A 9 -11.89 10.84 18.23
N LYS A 10 -11.78 11.42 17.03
CA LYS A 10 -11.96 10.68 15.78
C LYS A 10 -10.79 9.70 15.65
N GLN A 11 -11.08 8.41 15.81
CA GLN A 11 -10.17 7.33 15.41
C GLN A 11 -9.85 7.51 13.92
N SER A 12 -8.63 7.96 13.62
CA SER A 12 -8.09 7.91 12.28
C SER A 12 -7.41 6.55 12.07
N LEU A 13 -7.86 5.86 11.02
CA LEU A 13 -7.38 4.59 10.49
C LEU A 13 -5.92 4.61 9.99
N THR A 14 -5.11 5.59 10.42
CA THR A 14 -3.72 5.79 9.99
C THR A 14 -2.72 4.89 10.73
N SER A 15 -3.13 4.15 11.75
CA SER A 15 -2.27 3.22 12.48
C SER A 15 -2.16 1.82 11.85
N LEU A 16 -2.92 1.50 10.80
CA LEU A 16 -2.89 0.17 10.17
C LEU A 16 -1.72 -0.01 9.18
N PHE A 17 -1.14 1.09 8.69
CA PHE A 17 -0.09 1.08 7.66
C PHE A 17 1.34 1.10 8.20
N LEU A 18 1.50 1.26 9.52
CA LEU A 18 2.78 1.14 10.21
C LEU A 18 2.66 -0.03 11.17
N ARG A 19 2.69 -1.26 10.65
CA ARG A 19 2.87 -2.44 11.48
C ARG A 19 4.18 -2.31 12.27
N GLU A 20 4.11 -2.78 13.52
CA GLU A 20 5.07 -2.81 14.64
C GLU A 20 6.53 -3.27 14.36
N ASN A 21 6.99 -3.33 13.11
CA ASN A 21 8.31 -3.89 12.76
C ASN A 21 9.39 -2.83 12.45
N ILE A 22 9.20 -1.57 12.86
CA ILE A 22 10.29 -0.56 12.89
C ILE A 22 10.90 -0.46 14.31
N THR A 23 10.76 -1.51 15.11
CA THR A 23 11.56 -1.70 16.32
C THR A 23 12.50 -2.86 16.05
N ASP A 24 13.63 -2.54 15.42
CA ASP A 24 14.95 -3.15 15.62
C ASP A 24 15.91 -2.63 14.55
N ILE A 25 16.17 -1.32 14.60
CA ILE A 25 17.45 -0.78 14.16
C ILE A 25 18.10 -0.27 15.44
N GLU A 26 19.15 -0.95 15.88
CA GLU A 26 19.97 -0.54 17.01
C GLU A 26 20.38 0.93 16.89
N GLY A 27 20.11 1.69 17.95
CA GLY A 27 20.73 2.98 18.21
C GLY A 27 19.97 4.19 17.66
N VAL A 28 19.46 4.99 18.60
CA VAL A 28 18.99 6.38 18.45
C VAL A 28 17.49 6.54 18.15
N LYS A 29 16.67 6.46 19.21
CA LYS A 29 15.38 7.15 19.29
C LYS A 29 15.64 8.66 19.46
N PRO A 30 14.97 9.56 18.73
CA PRO A 30 15.00 10.97 19.07
C PRO A 30 14.15 11.18 20.34
N GLU A 31 14.80 11.36 21.47
CA GLU A 31 14.13 11.82 22.70
C GLU A 31 13.66 13.26 22.48
N LEU A 32 12.36 13.43 22.30
CA LEU A 32 11.72 14.74 22.39
C LEU A 32 11.80 15.20 23.85
N TYR A 33 12.63 16.22 24.09
CA TYR A 33 12.88 16.79 25.41
C TYR A 33 11.62 17.49 25.94
N ASN A 34 10.90 16.82 26.84
CA ASN A 34 9.71 17.34 27.50
C ASN A 34 10.09 17.97 28.85
N LEU A 35 10.13 19.30 28.88
CA LEU A 35 10.51 20.10 30.05
C LEU A 35 9.58 19.81 31.26
N GLU A 36 8.29 19.59 31.04
CA GLU A 36 7.33 19.32 32.12
C GLU A 36 7.65 18.03 32.90
N ASP A 37 8.06 16.97 32.22
CA ASP A 37 8.37 15.66 32.85
C ASP A 37 9.71 15.68 33.62
N GLU A 38 10.68 16.47 33.15
CA GLU A 38 11.97 16.72 33.81
C GLU A 38 11.81 17.54 35.11
N PHE A 39 10.95 18.56 35.11
CA PHE A 39 10.66 19.36 36.32
C PHE A 39 9.85 18.58 37.37
N ALA A 40 9.00 17.64 36.94
CA ALA A 40 8.26 16.78 37.86
C ALA A 40 9.18 15.75 38.57
N LYS A 41 10.21 15.24 37.87
CA LYS A 41 11.18 14.27 38.43
C LYS A 41 12.18 14.91 39.41
N THR A 42 12.56 16.17 39.21
CA THR A 42 13.56 16.88 40.04
C THR A 42 13.03 17.32 41.41
N LYS A 43 11.71 17.39 41.62
CA LYS A 43 11.12 17.83 42.90
C LYS A 43 11.19 16.79 44.03
N LYS A 44 11.39 15.50 43.72
CA LYS A 44 11.39 14.39 44.69
C LYS A 44 12.75 13.81 45.05
N ASN A 45 13.84 14.20 44.39
CA ASN A 45 15.16 13.60 44.63
C ASN A 45 16.20 14.67 45.01
N LYS A 46 16.25 15.04 46.30
CA LYS A 46 17.29 15.94 46.85
C LYS A 46 18.61 15.16 46.99
N ASN A 47 19.28 14.93 45.87
CA ASN A 47 20.52 14.18 45.83
C ASN A 47 21.68 14.99 46.47
N ILE A 48 22.23 14.49 47.57
CA ILE A 48 23.34 15.11 48.33
C ILE A 48 24.57 15.35 47.44
N LEU A 49 24.77 14.49 46.44
CA LEU A 49 25.82 14.61 45.44
C LEU A 49 25.74 15.94 44.65
N ILE A 50 24.53 16.40 44.31
CA ILE A 50 24.32 17.65 43.57
C ILE A 50 24.69 18.85 44.45
N LYS A 51 24.37 18.81 45.76
CA LYS A 51 24.80 19.85 46.71
C LYS A 51 26.32 19.90 46.85
N LEU A 52 26.99 18.74 46.87
CA LEU A 52 28.46 18.66 46.90
C LEU A 52 29.08 19.22 45.62
N ILE A 53 28.50 18.94 44.44
CA ILE A 53 28.97 19.51 43.17
C ILE A 53 28.79 21.04 43.15
N ILE A 54 27.68 21.55 43.66
CA ILE A 54 27.45 23.01 43.75
C ILE A 54 28.45 23.65 44.72
N ILE A 55 28.71 23.05 45.89
CA ILE A 55 29.72 23.55 46.83
C ILE A 55 31.12 23.50 46.21
N ALA A 56 31.46 22.43 45.49
CA ALA A 56 32.73 22.30 44.80
C ALA A 56 32.90 23.33 43.67
N PHE A 57 31.82 23.63 42.93
CA PHE A 57 31.83 24.67 41.89
C PHE A 57 32.02 26.08 42.48
N VAL A 58 31.36 26.38 43.60
CA VAL A 58 31.52 27.66 44.30
C VAL A 58 32.94 27.78 44.88
N ALA A 59 33.46 26.72 45.51
CA ALA A 59 34.83 26.70 46.02
C ALA A 59 35.88 26.85 44.90
N SER A 60 35.67 26.18 43.75
CA SER A 60 36.52 26.33 42.56
C SER A 60 36.49 27.75 42.01
N SER A 61 35.33 28.42 42.03
CA SER A 61 35.19 29.80 41.57
C SER A 61 35.92 30.78 42.49
N ILE A 62 35.87 30.57 43.80
CA ILE A 62 36.64 31.35 44.80
C ILE A 62 38.14 31.13 44.62
N LEU A 63 38.57 29.88 44.40
CA LEU A 63 39.98 29.53 44.13
C LEU A 63 40.50 30.15 42.83
N LEU A 64 39.68 30.15 41.77
CA LEU A 64 40.01 30.81 40.51
C LEU A 64 40.11 32.32 40.69
N ALA A 65 39.16 32.95 41.38
CA ALA A 65 39.20 34.38 41.67
C ALA A 65 40.43 34.78 42.50
N PHE A 66 40.77 33.99 43.54
CA PHE A 66 41.97 34.20 44.33
C PHE A 66 43.25 33.98 43.52
N SER A 67 43.28 32.97 42.64
CA SER A 67 44.39 32.72 41.72
C SER A 67 44.57 33.87 40.72
N PHE A 68 43.48 34.39 40.16
CA PHE A 68 43.52 35.58 39.30
C PHE A 68 44.00 36.82 40.05
N ALA A 69 43.51 37.07 41.26
CA ALA A 69 43.96 38.18 42.10
C ALA A 69 45.47 38.08 42.38
N LYS A 70 45.97 36.90 42.74
CA LYS A 70 47.40 36.66 42.99
C LYS A 70 48.26 36.75 41.73
N ILE A 71 47.73 36.34 40.57
CA ILE A 71 48.39 36.51 39.26
C ILE A 71 48.45 37.99 38.87
N ILE A 72 47.40 38.78 39.15
CA ILE A 72 47.39 40.23 38.92
C ILE A 72 48.37 40.92 39.86
N GLU A 73 48.44 40.55 41.13
CA GLU A 73 49.39 41.10 42.10
C GLU A 73 50.85 40.78 41.72
N ASN A 74 51.15 39.53 41.33
CA ASN A 74 52.48 39.14 40.85
C ASN A 74 52.85 39.75 39.49
N ARG A 75 51.87 40.03 38.61
CA ARG A 75 52.10 40.72 37.33
C ARG A 75 52.15 42.25 37.49
N SER A 76 51.53 42.80 38.53
CA SER A 76 51.54 44.23 38.87
C SER A 76 52.89 44.67 39.44
N GLN A 77 53.59 43.81 40.19
CA GLN A 77 54.94 44.13 40.69
C GLN A 77 56.07 43.99 39.65
N LYS A 78 55.77 43.61 38.40
CA LYS A 78 56.78 43.47 37.31
C LYS A 78 56.35 44.05 35.97
N LYS A 79 55.60 45.15 35.98
CA LYS A 79 55.51 46.05 34.82
C LYS A 79 55.78 47.48 35.26
N GLY A 80 57.06 47.78 35.50
CA GLY A 80 57.56 49.09 35.13
C GLY A 80 57.36 49.23 33.63
N ILE A 81 56.26 49.86 33.23
CA ILE A 81 56.06 50.31 31.85
C ILE A 81 57.12 51.37 31.63
N ASN A 82 58.27 50.94 31.15
CA ASN A 82 59.33 51.82 30.70
C ASN A 82 58.91 52.36 29.32
N ILE A 83 58.00 53.34 29.31
CA ILE A 83 57.82 54.22 28.14
C ILE A 83 59.02 55.17 28.17
N ALA A 84 60.18 54.64 27.78
CA ALA A 84 61.31 55.42 27.31
C ALA A 84 61.16 55.68 25.80
N VAL A 85 59.93 55.99 25.36
CA VAL A 85 59.59 56.25 23.95
C VAL A 85 59.45 57.75 23.68
N PHE A 86 59.69 58.60 24.68
CA PHE A 86 59.74 60.05 24.47
C PHE A 86 60.85 60.67 25.33
N GLU A 87 62.10 60.45 24.95
CA GLU A 87 63.12 61.51 25.05
C GLU A 87 62.81 62.60 24.00
N ASP A 88 61.58 63.13 24.04
CA ASP A 88 61.10 64.21 23.19
C ASP A 88 61.37 65.58 23.83
N THR A 89 62.35 65.61 24.74
CA THR A 89 62.76 66.77 25.54
C THR A 89 64.15 67.24 25.17
N ASN A 90 64.51 67.11 23.89
CA ASN A 90 65.59 67.94 23.36
C ASN A 90 65.41 68.28 21.89
N LEU A 91 64.28 67.97 21.23
CA LEU A 91 64.09 68.35 19.82
C LEU A 91 63.93 69.87 19.66
N LYS A 92 63.17 70.52 20.55
CA LYS A 92 63.05 71.98 20.56
C LYS A 92 64.38 72.66 20.90
N ASP A 93 65.10 72.13 21.87
CA ASP A 93 66.38 72.67 22.31
C ASP A 93 67.50 72.37 21.30
N LEU A 94 67.52 71.19 20.68
CA LEU A 94 68.40 70.86 19.54
C LEU A 94 68.08 71.71 18.31
N LEU A 95 66.80 71.93 17.99
CA LEU A 95 66.39 72.80 16.88
C LEU A 95 66.79 74.25 17.17
N ASN A 96 66.61 74.70 18.42
CA ASN A 96 67.05 76.02 18.85
C ASN A 96 68.57 76.14 18.80
N ILE A 97 69.33 75.10 19.20
CA ILE A 97 70.79 75.05 19.12
C ILE A 97 71.25 75.00 17.66
N ALA A 98 70.59 74.24 16.79
CA ALA A 98 70.91 74.15 15.38
C ALA A 98 70.65 75.49 14.68
N LYS A 99 69.46 76.08 14.87
CA LYS A 99 69.14 77.43 14.37
C LYS A 99 70.07 78.50 14.92
N LYS A 100 70.44 78.38 16.20
CA LYS A 100 71.42 79.27 16.83
C LYS A 100 72.79 79.12 16.16
N ASN A 101 73.28 77.89 15.97
CA ASN A 101 74.56 77.64 15.30
C ASN A 101 74.53 78.08 13.82
N GLU A 102 73.41 77.92 13.09
CA GLU A 102 73.24 78.44 11.72
C GLU A 102 73.26 79.97 11.68
N ASN A 103 72.57 80.62 12.61
CA ASN A 103 72.58 82.07 12.75
C ASN A 103 73.97 82.57 13.15
N ASP A 104 74.62 81.92 14.11
CA ASP A 104 75.96 82.24 14.59
C ASP A 104 76.99 82.04 13.46
N LEU A 105 76.86 80.98 12.66
CA LEU A 105 77.66 80.75 11.45
C LEU A 105 77.48 81.89 10.43
N THR A 106 76.23 82.29 10.20
CA THR A 106 75.89 83.37 9.26
C THR A 106 76.43 84.72 9.75
N ASN A 107 76.28 85.01 11.04
CA ASN A 107 76.82 86.20 11.67
C ASN A 107 78.35 86.22 11.67
N ALA A 108 79.00 85.11 12.00
CA ALA A 108 80.45 84.98 11.98
C ALA A 108 81.03 85.19 10.56
N LYS A 109 80.36 84.67 9.52
CA LYS A 109 80.71 84.94 8.12
C LYS A 109 80.56 86.42 7.76
N LYS A 110 79.51 87.08 8.25
CA LYS A 110 79.29 88.52 8.06
C LYS A 110 80.37 89.35 8.76
N GLU A 111 80.66 89.07 10.03
CA GLU A 111 81.70 89.76 10.79
C GLU A 111 83.09 89.57 10.19
N LEU A 112 83.39 88.38 9.65
CA LEU A 112 84.62 88.14 8.88
C LEU A 112 84.69 89.07 7.66
N SER A 113 83.60 89.19 6.91
CA SER A 113 83.50 90.10 5.76
C SER A 113 83.69 91.56 6.19
N ASP A 114 83.06 91.98 7.29
CA ASP A 114 83.17 93.35 7.82
C ASP A 114 84.61 93.66 8.25
N LEU A 115 85.30 92.73 8.93
CA LEU A 115 86.72 92.86 9.29
C LEU A 115 87.65 92.99 8.07
N GLU A 116 87.37 92.25 6.99
CA GLU A 116 88.13 92.35 5.75
C GLU A 116 87.90 93.69 5.04
N VAL A 117 86.68 94.24 5.10
CA VAL A 117 86.35 95.57 4.57
C VAL A 117 87.01 96.67 5.39
N GLU A 118 86.94 96.62 6.72
CA GLU A 118 87.60 97.58 7.61
C GLU A 118 89.11 97.61 7.41
N LEU A 119 89.74 96.43 7.29
CA LEU A 119 91.17 96.32 7.00
C LEU A 119 91.52 97.09 5.72
N ARG A 120 90.74 96.89 4.65
CA ARG A 120 90.95 97.60 3.38
C ARG A 120 90.78 99.11 3.54
N GLN A 121 89.76 99.56 4.27
CA GLN A 121 89.53 100.98 4.53
C GLN A 121 90.69 101.62 5.30
N LYS A 122 91.17 101.00 6.37
CA LYS A 122 92.32 101.54 7.14
C LYS A 122 93.60 101.62 6.34
N ILE A 123 93.86 100.64 5.46
CA ILE A 123 94.99 100.71 4.53
C ILE A 123 94.83 101.88 3.56
N VAL A 124 93.62 102.12 3.05
CA VAL A 124 93.33 103.26 2.16
C VAL A 124 93.51 104.60 2.89
N GLU A 125 93.07 104.72 4.14
CA GLU A 125 93.28 105.92 4.96
C GLU A 125 94.77 106.21 5.17
N ILE A 126 95.57 105.21 5.55
CA ILE A 126 97.02 105.37 5.73
C ILE A 126 97.69 105.83 4.43
N LYS A 127 97.31 105.26 3.28
CA LYS A 127 97.81 105.67 1.96
C LYS A 127 97.41 107.10 1.61
N SER A 128 96.17 107.48 1.91
CA SER A 128 95.66 108.85 1.68
C SER A 128 96.39 109.89 2.52
N ASP A 129 96.56 109.62 3.83
CA ASP A 129 97.29 110.51 4.73
C ASP A 129 98.77 110.61 4.34
N THR A 130 99.37 109.51 3.90
CA THR A 130 100.73 109.50 3.38
C THR A 130 100.86 110.34 2.11
N ALA A 131 99.90 110.23 1.18
CA ALA A 131 99.90 111.03 -0.05
C ALA A 131 99.86 112.53 0.25
N LYS A 132 99.04 112.97 1.22
CA LYS A 132 99.01 114.37 1.69
C LYS A 132 100.36 114.81 2.27
N GLN A 133 101.03 113.95 3.05
CA GLN A 133 102.35 114.26 3.60
C GLN A 133 103.42 114.40 2.51
N LEU A 134 103.38 113.54 1.49
CA LEU A 134 104.29 113.60 0.35
C LEU A 134 104.08 114.87 -0.48
N GLU A 135 102.82 115.32 -0.64
CA GLU A 135 102.47 116.57 -1.33
C GLU A 135 103.06 117.79 -0.60
N ILE A 136 102.96 117.84 0.73
CA ILE A 136 103.56 118.91 1.54
C ILE A 136 105.08 118.99 1.30
N VAL A 137 105.81 117.86 1.39
CA VAL A 137 107.26 117.82 1.19
C VAL A 137 107.68 118.26 -0.23
N SER A 138 106.85 117.99 -1.24
CA SER A 138 107.15 118.37 -2.63
C SER A 138 107.20 119.89 -2.85
N THR A 139 106.48 120.67 -2.03
CA THR A 139 106.36 122.14 -2.14
C THR A 139 107.39 122.93 -1.33
N GLU A 140 108.17 122.29 -0.45
CA GLU A 140 109.20 122.96 0.34
C GLU A 140 110.43 123.35 -0.51
N LYS A 141 111.02 124.54 -0.27
CA LYS A 141 112.26 125.01 -0.93
C LYS A 141 113.51 124.45 -0.24
N VAL A 142 113.63 123.13 -0.22
CA VAL A 142 114.82 122.38 0.24
C VAL A 142 115.53 121.72 -0.94
N SER A 143 116.78 121.29 -0.77
CA SER A 143 117.55 120.63 -1.83
C SER A 143 116.88 119.30 -2.24
N ASP A 144 117.13 118.85 -3.47
CA ASP A 144 116.53 117.61 -3.98
C ASP A 144 116.96 116.36 -3.18
N GLU A 145 118.14 116.37 -2.57
CA GLU A 145 118.61 115.30 -1.68
C GLU A 145 117.82 115.27 -0.36
N GLU A 146 117.57 116.43 0.27
CA GLU A 146 116.74 116.50 1.48
C GLU A 146 115.28 116.11 1.20
N LYS A 147 114.74 116.43 0.02
CA LYS A 147 113.40 115.96 -0.40
C LYS A 147 113.35 114.44 -0.53
N ALA A 148 114.33 113.84 -1.18
CA ALA A 148 114.38 112.39 -1.37
C ALA A 148 114.47 111.65 -0.03
N GLU A 149 115.23 112.18 0.93
CA GLU A 149 115.35 111.59 2.27
C GLU A 149 114.03 111.69 3.06
N LYS A 150 113.37 112.87 3.06
CA LYS A 150 112.04 113.05 3.68
C LYS A 150 110.98 112.14 3.06
N ILE A 151 110.94 112.01 1.73
CA ILE A 151 110.02 111.10 1.02
C ILE A 151 110.25 109.64 1.45
N ASN A 152 111.50 109.22 1.53
CA ASN A 152 111.84 107.86 1.95
C ASN A 152 111.46 107.59 3.41
N GLN A 153 111.63 108.57 4.31
CA GLN A 153 111.17 108.45 5.70
C GLN A 153 109.64 108.31 5.77
N ILE A 154 108.90 109.14 5.05
CA ILE A 154 107.42 109.08 5.01
C ILE A 154 106.95 107.70 4.49
N LYS A 155 107.54 107.20 3.39
CA LYS A 155 107.20 105.86 2.85
C LYS A 155 107.58 104.72 3.80
N ARG A 156 108.66 104.84 4.58
CA ARG A 156 109.01 103.86 5.61
C ARG A 156 107.96 103.85 6.73
N VAL A 157 107.50 105.04 7.15
CA VAL A 157 106.42 105.16 8.14
C VAL A 157 105.10 104.59 7.60
N GLU A 158 104.74 104.86 6.34
CA GLU A 158 103.58 104.28 5.67
C GLU A 158 103.61 102.75 5.71
N ASN A 159 104.71 102.14 5.24
CA ASN A 159 104.85 100.69 5.22
C ASN A 159 104.79 100.09 6.62
N SER A 160 105.39 100.76 7.62
CA SER A 160 105.29 100.33 9.02
C SER A 160 103.86 100.41 9.56
N ARG A 161 103.10 101.45 9.20
CA ARG A 161 101.69 101.62 9.60
C ARG A 161 100.77 100.62 8.91
N ILE A 162 100.97 100.38 7.61
CA ILE A 162 100.22 99.37 6.86
C ILE A 162 100.49 97.97 7.44
N TYR A 163 101.75 97.67 7.77
CA TYR A 163 102.13 96.39 8.36
C TYR A 163 101.48 96.17 9.74
N SER A 164 101.52 97.17 10.63
CA SER A 164 100.93 97.04 11.97
C SER A 164 99.40 96.88 11.93
N VAL A 165 98.71 97.60 11.04
CA VAL A 165 97.27 97.43 10.81
C VAL A 165 96.98 96.06 10.20
N SER A 166 97.72 95.64 9.18
CA SER A 166 97.55 94.33 8.55
C SER A 166 97.76 93.18 9.53
N TYR A 167 98.77 93.28 10.40
CA TYR A 167 99.06 92.29 11.43
C TYR A 167 97.92 92.20 12.46
N THR A 168 97.42 93.33 12.94
CA THR A 168 96.33 93.39 13.93
C THR A 168 95.03 92.77 13.39
N TYR A 169 94.70 93.05 12.13
CA TYR A 169 93.49 92.50 11.50
C TYR A 169 93.66 91.04 11.07
N LYS A 170 94.86 90.60 10.71
CA LYS A 170 95.14 89.19 10.38
C LYS A 170 94.80 88.26 11.54
N GLU A 171 95.21 88.60 12.76
CA GLU A 171 94.90 87.79 13.94
C GLU A 171 93.37 87.70 14.18
N LYS A 172 92.64 88.80 13.99
CA LYS A 172 91.18 88.83 14.12
C LYS A 172 90.48 87.99 13.05
N ILE A 173 90.95 88.07 11.80
CA ILE A 173 90.43 87.30 10.66
C ILE A 173 90.65 85.79 10.87
N ASP A 174 91.86 85.38 11.27
CA ASP A 174 92.17 83.97 11.49
C ASP A 174 91.37 83.37 12.65
N ARG A 175 91.17 84.15 13.72
CA ARG A 175 90.30 83.75 14.84
C ARG A 175 88.85 83.55 14.38
N LYS A 176 88.32 84.48 13.58
CA LYS A 176 86.95 84.40 13.08
C LYS A 176 86.75 83.26 12.07
N LYS A 177 87.76 82.92 11.26
CA LYS A 177 87.72 81.73 10.38
C LYS A 177 87.63 80.42 11.15
N LYS A 178 88.38 80.26 12.26
CA LYS A 178 88.26 79.08 13.13
C LYS A 178 86.87 78.97 13.75
N GLU A 179 86.31 80.08 14.19
CA GLU A 179 84.95 80.12 14.74
C GLU A 179 83.89 79.66 13.72
N ILE A 180 84.03 80.07 12.45
CA ILE A 180 83.18 79.59 11.34
C ILE A 180 83.30 78.07 11.14
N GLU A 181 84.51 77.52 11.17
CA GLU A 181 84.74 76.08 11.00
C GLU A 181 84.10 75.26 12.14
N GLU A 182 84.19 75.74 13.38
CA GLU A 182 83.53 75.11 14.52
C GLU A 182 82.00 75.11 14.39
N PHE A 183 81.41 76.23 13.95
CA PHE A 183 79.97 76.28 13.71
C PHE A 183 79.54 75.38 12.54
N GLN A 184 80.32 75.30 11.46
CA GLN A 184 80.02 74.42 10.33
C GLN A 184 80.02 72.94 10.75
N ASN A 185 81.03 72.49 11.49
CA ASN A 185 81.11 71.11 11.96
C ASN A 185 79.91 70.71 12.83
N LYS A 186 79.42 71.63 13.67
CA LYS A 186 78.24 71.41 14.52
C LYS A 186 76.95 71.26 13.71
N VAL A 187 76.80 72.00 12.61
CA VAL A 187 75.63 71.88 11.71
C VAL A 187 75.66 70.54 10.98
N ASP A 188 76.80 70.15 10.41
CA ASP A 188 76.94 68.89 9.67
C ASP A 188 76.70 67.65 10.56
N GLU A 189 77.08 67.71 11.84
CA GLU A 189 76.81 66.63 12.79
C GLU A 189 75.32 66.45 13.08
N TYR A 190 74.57 67.56 13.17
CA TYR A 190 73.12 67.54 13.37
C TYR A 190 72.40 66.87 12.19
N ASP A 191 72.76 67.22 10.95
CA ASP A 191 72.18 66.64 9.74
C ASP A 191 72.39 65.12 9.66
N LYS A 192 73.60 64.66 10.00
CA LYS A 192 73.91 63.22 10.07
C LYS A 192 73.06 62.48 11.11
N ARG A 193 72.81 63.10 12.28
CA ARG A 193 71.95 62.50 13.32
C ARG A 193 70.50 62.40 12.86
N GLN A 194 69.96 63.43 12.21
CA GLN A 194 68.59 63.42 11.68
C GLN A 194 68.42 62.34 10.60
N MET A 195 69.37 62.21 9.67
CA MET A 195 69.34 61.17 8.64
C MET A 195 69.36 59.76 9.23
N ASN A 196 70.15 59.52 10.29
CA ASN A 196 70.21 58.22 10.96
C ASN A 196 68.92 57.91 11.75
N LEU A 197 68.30 58.91 12.37
CA LEU A 197 66.99 58.75 13.02
C LEU A 197 65.91 58.42 12.01
N ALA A 198 65.88 59.10 10.86
CA ALA A 198 64.95 58.81 9.77
C ALA A 198 65.09 57.36 9.27
N LYS A 199 66.32 56.89 9.02
CA LYS A 199 66.58 55.49 8.62
C LYS A 199 66.10 54.47 9.65
N LYS A 200 66.39 54.69 10.95
CA LYS A 200 65.91 53.81 12.02
C LYS A 200 64.39 53.78 12.11
N ASN A 201 63.73 54.93 11.95
CA ASN A 201 62.28 55.01 11.94
C ASN A 201 61.67 54.30 10.72
N GLU A 202 62.30 54.39 9.56
CA GLU A 202 61.90 53.65 8.35
C GLU A 202 62.04 52.14 8.53
N GLU A 203 63.14 51.66 9.12
CA GLU A 203 63.33 50.24 9.45
C GLU A 203 62.29 49.73 10.46
N ILE A 204 61.98 50.51 11.51
CA ILE A 204 60.94 50.16 12.49
C ILE A 204 59.58 50.08 11.80
N LEU A 205 59.25 51.05 10.94
CA LEU A 205 57.99 51.08 10.22
C LEU A 205 57.84 49.88 9.27
N ASN A 206 58.90 49.54 8.52
CA ASN A 206 58.92 48.38 7.64
C ASN A 206 58.75 47.07 8.43
N ASN A 207 59.46 46.93 9.57
CA ASN A 207 59.30 45.76 10.43
C ASN A 207 57.89 45.65 11.03
N GLN A 208 57.27 46.78 11.41
CA GLN A 208 55.88 46.80 11.89
C GLN A 208 54.88 46.41 10.79
N GLN A 209 55.10 46.90 9.55
CA GLN A 209 54.29 46.50 8.39
C GLN A 209 54.40 45.00 8.13
N GLN A 210 55.62 44.45 8.10
CA GLN A 210 55.83 43.01 7.93
C GLN A 210 55.18 42.17 9.02
N LEU A 211 55.27 42.59 10.28
CA LEU A 211 54.62 41.90 11.39
C LEU A 211 53.09 41.91 11.23
N PHE A 212 52.52 43.06 10.87
CA PHE A 212 51.09 43.21 10.63
C PHE A 212 50.61 42.33 9.46
N ASP A 213 51.36 42.29 8.35
CA ASP A 213 51.06 41.43 7.21
C ASP A 213 51.11 39.95 7.59
N ILE A 214 52.08 39.54 8.41
CA ILE A 214 52.16 38.17 8.94
C ILE A 214 50.94 37.85 9.81
N GLU A 215 50.50 38.76 10.67
CA GLU A 215 49.32 38.57 11.52
C GLU A 215 48.03 38.48 10.71
N ILE A 216 47.88 39.32 9.69
CA ILE A 216 46.76 39.26 8.74
C ILE A 216 46.75 37.90 8.04
N ASN A 217 47.89 37.48 7.49
CA ASN A 217 47.98 36.20 6.77
C ASN A 217 47.69 35.02 7.68
N LYS A 218 48.24 34.97 8.89
CA LYS A 218 47.92 33.93 9.88
C LYS A 218 46.43 33.89 10.23
N THR A 219 45.82 35.06 10.39
CA THR A 219 44.39 35.17 10.71
C THR A 219 43.54 34.68 9.54
N LYS A 220 43.89 35.09 8.32
CA LYS A 220 43.25 34.65 7.09
C LYS A 220 43.36 33.12 6.94
N ASP A 221 44.56 32.57 7.04
CA ASP A 221 44.81 31.13 6.93
C ASP A 221 44.02 30.34 7.98
N TYR A 222 43.96 30.83 9.22
CA TYR A 222 43.18 30.17 10.28
C TYR A 222 41.68 30.11 9.93
N TYR A 223 41.10 31.22 9.48
CA TYR A 223 39.68 31.26 9.11
C TYR A 223 39.38 30.50 7.83
N GLU A 224 40.24 30.58 6.81
CA GLU A 224 40.11 29.80 5.57
C GLU A 224 40.15 28.29 5.85
N ASN A 225 41.08 27.82 6.68
CA ASN A 225 41.15 26.43 7.10
C ASN A 225 39.93 26.01 7.92
N LYS A 226 39.45 26.87 8.83
CA LYS A 226 38.25 26.60 9.63
C LYS A 226 37.00 26.50 8.77
N ILE A 227 36.82 27.42 7.82
CA ILE A 227 35.73 27.41 6.85
C ILE A 227 35.81 26.17 5.96
N GLY A 228 37.00 25.84 5.45
CA GLY A 228 37.23 24.64 4.65
C GLY A 228 36.89 23.35 5.41
N GLY A 229 37.28 23.27 6.69
CA GLY A 229 36.93 22.15 7.58
C GLY A 229 35.42 22.03 7.82
N MET A 230 34.74 23.16 8.05
CA MET A 230 33.28 23.19 8.20
C MET A 230 32.57 22.73 6.92
N ILE A 231 32.97 23.26 5.75
CA ILE A 231 32.41 22.88 4.45
C ILE A 231 32.59 21.37 4.22
N LYS A 232 33.78 20.82 4.50
CA LYS A 232 34.05 19.39 4.36
C LYS A 232 33.15 18.56 5.29
N ASN A 233 32.97 18.98 6.54
CA ASN A 233 32.10 18.28 7.49
C ASN A 233 30.63 18.32 7.04
N TYR A 234 30.12 19.49 6.63
CA TYR A 234 28.76 19.62 6.11
C TYR A 234 28.53 18.75 4.87
N ASN A 235 29.47 18.76 3.92
CA ASN A 235 29.39 17.91 2.73
C ASN A 235 29.37 16.42 3.10
N ASN A 236 30.18 15.99 4.06
CA ASN A 236 30.16 14.61 4.55
C ASN A 236 28.82 14.27 5.21
N GLN A 237 28.26 15.15 6.04
CA GLN A 237 26.95 14.95 6.67
C GLN A 237 25.83 14.88 5.64
N ILE A 238 25.82 15.78 4.65
CA ILE A 238 24.85 15.77 3.55
C ILE A 238 24.95 14.46 2.76
N ASN A 239 26.16 13.99 2.45
CA ASN A 239 26.36 12.74 1.72
C ASN A 239 25.89 11.52 2.53
N SER A 240 26.22 11.47 3.83
CA SER A 240 25.74 10.42 4.74
C SER A 240 24.21 10.43 4.84
N LEU A 241 23.59 11.60 4.97
CA LEU A 241 22.14 11.76 5.03
C LEU A 241 21.47 11.34 3.71
N LYS A 242 22.02 11.75 2.56
CA LYS A 242 21.54 11.31 1.24
C LYS A 242 21.62 9.79 1.07
N SER A 243 22.73 9.19 1.48
CA SER A 243 22.90 7.72 1.43
C SER A 243 21.91 7.01 2.34
N HIS A 244 21.72 7.49 3.57
CA HIS A 244 20.75 6.94 4.52
C HIS A 244 19.33 7.06 3.98
N HIS A 245 18.93 8.24 3.50
CA HIS A 245 17.62 8.47 2.89
C HIS A 245 17.37 7.54 1.70
N SER A 246 18.34 7.40 0.80
CA SER A 246 18.23 6.49 -0.35
C SER A 246 18.05 5.02 0.09
N LYS A 247 18.76 4.57 1.12
CA LYS A 247 18.59 3.23 1.70
C LYS A 247 17.20 3.04 2.29
N VAL A 248 16.72 4.00 3.08
CA VAL A 248 15.38 3.93 3.71
C VAL A 248 14.28 3.90 2.64
N VAL A 249 14.36 4.77 1.62
CA VAL A 249 13.43 4.76 0.50
C VAL A 249 13.47 3.43 -0.25
N GLY A 250 14.67 2.87 -0.47
CA GLY A 250 14.82 1.56 -1.09
C GLY A 250 14.18 0.42 -0.29
N ILE A 251 14.39 0.39 1.03
CA ILE A 251 13.77 -0.60 1.93
C ILE A 251 12.25 -0.44 1.92
N LEU A 252 11.75 0.80 2.04
CA LEU A 252 10.32 1.08 2.08
C LEU A 252 9.64 0.66 0.76
N ASN A 253 10.22 1.00 -0.39
CA ASN A 253 9.71 0.58 -1.70
C ASN A 253 9.70 -0.94 -1.86
N ASN A 254 10.74 -1.64 -1.40
CA ASN A 254 10.80 -3.10 -1.44
C ASN A 254 9.75 -3.74 -0.53
N ASN A 255 9.55 -3.19 0.67
CA ASN A 255 8.52 -3.67 1.59
C ASN A 255 7.13 -3.46 1.02
N TYR A 256 6.82 -2.27 0.48
CA TYR A 256 5.55 -2.02 -0.20
C TYR A 256 5.35 -2.95 -1.39
N LYS A 257 6.38 -3.22 -2.20
CA LYS A 257 6.29 -4.17 -3.30
C LYS A 257 5.91 -5.57 -2.81
N LYS A 258 6.56 -6.06 -1.76
CA LYS A 258 6.24 -7.36 -1.14
C LYS A 258 4.83 -7.39 -0.57
N GLU A 259 4.42 -6.36 0.16
CA GLU A 259 3.06 -6.28 0.71
C GLU A 259 1.99 -6.26 -0.39
N ILE A 260 2.25 -5.55 -1.49
CA ILE A 260 1.37 -5.57 -2.67
C ILE A 260 1.33 -6.97 -3.28
N GLU A 261 2.46 -7.64 -3.47
CA GLU A 261 2.53 -9.01 -3.99
C GLU A 261 1.77 -10.00 -3.09
N ASP A 262 1.97 -9.93 -1.77
CA ASP A 262 1.27 -10.75 -0.78
C ASP A 262 -0.24 -10.49 -0.78
N LEU A 263 -0.65 -9.21 -0.87
CA LEU A 263 -2.07 -8.84 -0.97
C LEU A 263 -2.66 -9.34 -2.29
N VAL A 264 -1.95 -9.22 -3.40
CA VAL A 264 -2.39 -9.75 -4.69
C VAL A 264 -2.59 -11.25 -4.58
N LEU A 265 -1.63 -12.02 -4.04
CA LEU A 265 -1.77 -13.47 -3.86
C LEU A 265 -2.88 -13.85 -2.89
N LYS A 266 -3.15 -13.04 -1.86
CA LYS A 266 -4.24 -13.30 -0.91
C LYS A 266 -5.63 -13.22 -1.57
N TYR A 267 -5.84 -12.27 -2.48
CA TYR A 267 -7.13 -12.06 -3.15
C TYR A 267 -7.21 -12.68 -4.55
N ASN A 268 -6.05 -12.94 -5.17
CA ASN A 268 -5.86 -13.58 -6.46
C ASN A 268 -4.82 -14.70 -6.32
N PRO A 269 -5.14 -15.79 -5.59
CA PRO A 269 -4.21 -16.88 -5.39
C PRO A 269 -3.88 -17.60 -6.71
N LEU A 270 -2.68 -18.17 -6.75
CA LEU A 270 -2.32 -19.25 -7.67
C LEU A 270 -2.65 -20.56 -6.99
N PHE A 271 -3.66 -21.26 -7.49
CA PHE A 271 -4.00 -22.60 -7.00
C PHE A 271 -2.95 -23.60 -7.45
N THR A 272 -2.47 -24.41 -6.51
CA THR A 272 -1.39 -25.39 -6.74
C THR A 272 -1.85 -26.82 -6.49
N GLU A 273 -3.04 -26.98 -5.92
CA GLU A 273 -3.65 -28.26 -5.61
C GLU A 273 -3.97 -29.01 -6.92
N GLU A 274 -3.40 -30.20 -7.07
CA GLU A 274 -3.52 -31.02 -8.29
C GLU A 274 -4.98 -31.22 -8.72
N TYR A 275 -5.85 -31.55 -7.77
CA TYR A 275 -7.29 -31.70 -8.02
C TYR A 275 -7.96 -30.42 -8.58
N LEU A 276 -7.61 -29.24 -8.07
CA LEU A 276 -8.17 -27.98 -8.57
C LEU A 276 -7.62 -27.66 -9.96
N LEU A 277 -6.33 -27.92 -10.18
CA LEU A 277 -5.70 -27.74 -11.47
C LEU A 277 -6.32 -28.65 -12.53
N ASP A 278 -6.67 -29.89 -12.20
CA ASP A 278 -7.35 -30.81 -13.11
C ASP A 278 -8.76 -30.31 -13.47
N LEU A 279 -9.53 -29.80 -12.50
CA LEU A 279 -10.84 -29.18 -12.76
C LEU A 279 -10.74 -27.96 -13.68
N ILE A 280 -9.71 -27.13 -13.49
CA ILE A 280 -9.45 -25.94 -14.30
C ILE A 280 -9.00 -26.31 -15.72
N LYS A 281 -8.06 -27.27 -15.84
CA LYS A 281 -7.50 -27.73 -17.12
C LYS A 281 -8.45 -28.57 -17.95
N PHE A 282 -9.50 -29.15 -17.34
CA PHE A 282 -10.48 -29.96 -18.05
C PHE A 282 -10.98 -29.23 -19.31
N ASP A 283 -10.68 -29.76 -20.49
CA ASP A 283 -10.96 -29.06 -21.74
C ASP A 283 -12.48 -28.92 -21.92
N LEU A 284 -12.92 -27.68 -22.08
CA LEU A 284 -14.33 -27.37 -22.26
C LEU A 284 -14.55 -27.24 -23.75
N SER A 285 -15.05 -28.31 -24.38
CA SER A 285 -15.56 -28.25 -25.75
C SER A 285 -16.40 -26.98 -25.92
N GLU A 286 -16.04 -26.14 -26.90
CA GLU A 286 -16.52 -24.76 -27.12
C GLU A 286 -18.05 -24.58 -27.23
N ASP A 287 -18.81 -25.66 -27.34
CA ASP A 287 -20.23 -25.64 -27.71
C ASP A 287 -21.23 -25.30 -26.58
N LEU A 288 -20.78 -25.00 -25.35
CA LEU A 288 -21.67 -24.98 -24.18
C LEU A 288 -21.94 -23.61 -23.53
N VAL A 289 -21.53 -22.51 -24.17
CA VAL A 289 -22.10 -21.17 -23.89
C VAL A 289 -23.35 -20.94 -24.74
N ASN A 290 -24.15 -22.00 -24.97
CA ASN A 290 -25.49 -21.83 -25.47
C ASN A 290 -26.37 -21.20 -24.38
N ILE A 291 -27.30 -20.34 -24.81
CA ILE A 291 -28.34 -19.76 -23.95
C ILE A 291 -29.04 -20.93 -23.25
N LEU A 292 -29.07 -20.91 -21.92
CA LEU A 292 -29.82 -21.87 -21.13
C LEU A 292 -31.30 -21.76 -21.53
N ASN A 293 -31.79 -22.74 -22.27
CA ASN A 293 -33.20 -22.82 -22.63
C ASN A 293 -33.97 -23.35 -21.42
N LEU A 294 -34.37 -22.44 -20.55
CA LEU A 294 -35.24 -22.75 -19.42
C LEU A 294 -36.66 -23.01 -19.93
N ASN A 295 -37.25 -24.12 -19.52
CA ASN A 295 -38.62 -24.42 -19.91
C ASN A 295 -39.60 -23.54 -19.13
N TYR A 296 -40.79 -23.32 -19.67
CA TYR A 296 -41.88 -22.62 -19.00
C TYR A 296 -42.57 -23.50 -17.96
N TYR A 297 -43.24 -22.85 -17.01
CA TYR A 297 -44.07 -23.53 -16.02
C TYR A 297 -45.19 -24.34 -16.71
N ASP A 298 -45.53 -25.49 -16.14
CA ASP A 298 -46.56 -26.39 -16.63
C ASP A 298 -47.49 -26.77 -15.47
N ASP A 299 -48.79 -26.52 -15.62
CA ASP A 299 -49.80 -26.73 -14.59
C ASP A 299 -49.88 -28.20 -14.12
N LEU A 300 -49.44 -29.15 -14.96
CA LEU A 300 -49.37 -30.57 -14.58
C LEU A 300 -48.51 -30.77 -13.31
N LEU A 301 -47.47 -29.95 -13.12
CA LEU A 301 -46.61 -30.03 -11.94
C LEU A 301 -47.38 -29.76 -10.64
N ASN A 302 -48.30 -28.80 -10.66
CA ASN A 302 -49.11 -28.48 -9.48
C ASN A 302 -50.29 -29.44 -9.32
N ASN A 303 -50.91 -29.87 -10.42
CA ASN A 303 -52.00 -30.85 -10.40
C ASN A 303 -51.55 -32.20 -9.80
N GLU A 304 -50.28 -32.57 -10.00
CA GLU A 304 -49.66 -33.78 -9.48
C GLU A 304 -48.94 -33.56 -8.14
N ASN A 305 -49.10 -32.37 -7.52
CA ASN A 305 -48.47 -31.98 -6.25
C ASN A 305 -46.93 -32.10 -6.23
N LEU A 306 -46.27 -31.84 -7.37
CA LEU A 306 -44.81 -31.92 -7.49
C LEU A 306 -44.14 -30.57 -7.23
N PHE A 307 -44.65 -29.51 -7.86
CA PHE A 307 -44.06 -28.17 -7.80
C PHE A 307 -45.13 -27.13 -8.07
N SER A 308 -45.28 -26.16 -7.16
CA SER A 308 -46.19 -25.03 -7.37
C SER A 308 -45.59 -23.97 -8.30
N GLU A 309 -46.44 -23.16 -8.91
CA GLU A 309 -46.01 -22.00 -9.72
C GLU A 309 -45.12 -21.04 -8.92
N LYS A 310 -45.44 -20.85 -7.64
CA LYS A 310 -44.65 -20.00 -6.73
C LYS A 310 -43.25 -20.54 -6.52
N GLU A 311 -43.11 -21.85 -6.27
CA GLU A 311 -41.81 -22.50 -6.11
C GLU A 311 -41.02 -22.45 -7.42
N PHE A 312 -41.69 -22.66 -8.56
CA PHE A 312 -41.10 -22.55 -9.89
C PHE A 312 -40.54 -21.16 -10.16
N ASN A 313 -41.36 -20.12 -9.96
CA ASN A 313 -40.95 -18.74 -10.17
C ASN A 313 -39.83 -18.34 -9.20
N ASN A 314 -39.84 -18.86 -7.97
CA ASN A 314 -38.73 -18.65 -7.03
C ASN A 314 -37.43 -19.30 -7.53
N LEU A 315 -37.48 -20.53 -8.05
CA LEU A 315 -36.32 -21.20 -8.66
C LEU A 315 -35.78 -20.40 -9.87
N ARG A 316 -36.66 -19.91 -10.74
CA ARG A 316 -36.28 -19.05 -11.88
C ARG A 316 -35.58 -17.78 -11.41
N LYS A 317 -36.16 -17.10 -10.42
CA LYS A 317 -35.56 -15.91 -9.82
C LYS A 317 -34.19 -16.19 -9.19
N GLN A 318 -33.98 -17.36 -8.57
CA GLN A 318 -32.69 -17.75 -8.02
C GLN A 318 -31.63 -17.96 -9.11
N ILE A 319 -32.01 -18.59 -10.24
CA ILE A 319 -31.14 -18.74 -11.41
C ILE A 319 -30.74 -17.37 -11.97
N ASP A 320 -31.71 -16.47 -12.18
CA ASP A 320 -31.46 -15.11 -12.68
C ASP A 320 -30.57 -14.30 -11.72
N SER A 321 -30.86 -14.38 -10.41
CA SER A 321 -30.08 -13.68 -9.38
C SER A 321 -28.64 -14.16 -9.36
N ARG A 322 -28.42 -15.47 -9.52
CA ARG A 322 -27.08 -16.06 -9.64
C ARG A 322 -26.35 -15.54 -10.88
N ASP A 323 -27.01 -15.43 -12.02
CA ASP A 323 -26.38 -14.91 -13.25
C ASP A 323 -25.97 -13.43 -13.10
N VAL A 324 -26.76 -12.62 -12.40
CA VAL A 324 -26.39 -11.24 -12.04
C VAL A 324 -25.15 -11.21 -11.15
N LEU A 325 -25.09 -12.06 -10.12
CA LEU A 325 -23.94 -12.16 -9.21
C LEU A 325 -22.68 -12.59 -9.97
N MET A 326 -22.77 -13.62 -10.81
CA MET A 326 -21.65 -14.08 -11.63
C MET A 326 -21.16 -12.99 -12.59
N LYS A 327 -22.08 -12.28 -13.26
CA LYS A 327 -21.73 -11.13 -14.10
C LYS A 327 -20.98 -10.06 -13.33
N ARG A 328 -21.38 -9.77 -12.09
CA ARG A 328 -20.68 -8.81 -11.22
C ARG A 328 -19.28 -9.31 -10.85
N MET A 329 -19.14 -10.61 -10.56
CA MET A 329 -17.84 -11.22 -10.25
C MET A 329 -16.89 -11.14 -11.46
N TYR A 330 -17.36 -11.39 -12.69
CA TYR A 330 -16.52 -11.28 -13.89
C TYR A 330 -16.05 -9.86 -14.21
N GLN A 331 -16.69 -8.81 -13.66
CA GLN A 331 -16.24 -7.42 -13.86
C GLN A 331 -15.03 -7.05 -12.99
N ILE A 332 -14.75 -7.85 -11.95
CA ILE A 332 -13.59 -7.61 -11.10
C ILE A 332 -12.36 -8.12 -11.86
N PRO A 333 -11.30 -7.31 -12.02
CA PRO A 333 -10.11 -7.67 -12.79
C PRO A 333 -9.22 -8.63 -12.00
N TYR A 334 -9.73 -9.84 -11.75
CA TYR A 334 -8.98 -10.89 -11.09
C TYR A 334 -7.78 -11.32 -11.93
N SER A 335 -6.73 -11.81 -11.27
CA SER A 335 -5.56 -12.42 -11.89
C SER A 335 -5.36 -13.86 -11.38
N ASN A 336 -4.31 -14.52 -11.86
CA ASN A 336 -3.93 -15.87 -11.43
C ASN A 336 -5.07 -16.88 -11.66
N SER A 337 -5.38 -17.75 -10.68
CA SER A 337 -6.30 -18.87 -10.87
C SER A 337 -7.77 -18.53 -10.69
N VAL A 338 -8.10 -17.33 -10.20
CA VAL A 338 -9.48 -16.92 -9.89
C VAL A 338 -10.37 -16.77 -11.13
N PRO A 339 -9.94 -16.12 -12.25
CA PRO A 339 -10.74 -15.99 -13.46
C PRO A 339 -11.21 -17.35 -14.01
N ASP A 340 -10.27 -18.29 -14.17
CA ASP A 340 -10.58 -19.62 -14.69
C ASP A 340 -11.50 -20.39 -13.75
N THR A 341 -11.28 -20.24 -12.44
CA THR A 341 -12.14 -20.87 -11.44
C THR A 341 -13.56 -20.32 -11.47
N LEU A 342 -13.74 -19.00 -11.57
CA LEU A 342 -15.06 -18.39 -11.72
C LEU A 342 -15.76 -18.87 -12.99
N TYR A 343 -15.00 -18.96 -14.09
CA TYR A 343 -15.51 -19.51 -15.34
C TYR A 343 -15.99 -20.96 -15.17
N LYS A 344 -15.21 -21.80 -14.49
CA LYS A 344 -15.57 -23.20 -14.20
C LYS A 344 -16.76 -23.33 -13.27
N ILE A 345 -16.86 -22.51 -12.23
CA ILE A 345 -18.04 -22.44 -11.36
C ILE A 345 -19.28 -22.12 -12.20
N GLY A 346 -19.20 -21.06 -13.01
CA GLY A 346 -20.29 -20.68 -13.91
C GLY A 346 -20.68 -21.81 -14.86
N TYR A 347 -19.70 -22.52 -15.42
CA TYR A 347 -19.93 -23.69 -16.27
C TYR A 347 -20.67 -24.82 -15.54
N PHE A 348 -20.15 -25.28 -14.39
CA PHE A 348 -20.76 -26.36 -13.63
C PHE A 348 -22.16 -26.00 -13.14
N ASP A 349 -22.37 -24.77 -12.68
CA ASP A 349 -23.67 -24.29 -12.26
C ASP A 349 -24.69 -24.30 -13.41
N ARG A 350 -24.27 -23.97 -14.62
CA ARG A 350 -25.14 -24.07 -15.81
C ARG A 350 -25.44 -25.52 -16.16
N LYS A 351 -24.45 -26.41 -16.08
CA LYS A 351 -24.63 -27.85 -16.30
C LYS A 351 -25.58 -28.50 -15.30
N ILE A 352 -25.52 -28.06 -14.04
CA ILE A 352 -26.45 -28.48 -12.99
C ILE A 352 -27.87 -28.05 -13.36
N VAL A 353 -28.07 -26.77 -13.70
CA VAL A 353 -29.40 -26.27 -14.13
C VAL A 353 -29.91 -27.02 -15.34
N GLU A 354 -29.10 -27.20 -16.39
CA GLU A 354 -29.45 -27.94 -17.59
C GLU A 354 -29.87 -29.39 -17.28
N SER A 355 -29.17 -30.03 -16.36
CA SER A 355 -29.47 -31.40 -15.94
C SER A 355 -30.78 -31.48 -15.14
N TYR A 356 -31.04 -30.50 -14.27
CA TYR A 356 -32.33 -30.39 -13.58
C TYR A 356 -33.47 -30.13 -14.55
N GLU A 357 -33.29 -29.23 -15.53
CA GLU A 357 -34.29 -28.95 -16.57
C GLU A 357 -34.67 -30.23 -17.33
N ARG A 358 -33.69 -31.00 -17.78
CA ARG A 358 -33.96 -32.29 -18.44
C ARG A 358 -34.69 -33.27 -17.52
N LEU A 359 -34.28 -33.35 -16.25
CA LEU A 359 -34.82 -34.33 -15.31
C LEU A 359 -36.31 -34.08 -15.05
N TRP A 360 -36.69 -32.84 -14.77
CA TRP A 360 -38.10 -32.54 -14.46
C TRP A 360 -38.97 -32.59 -15.72
N VAL A 361 -38.48 -32.18 -16.89
CA VAL A 361 -39.22 -32.35 -18.15
C VAL A 361 -39.48 -33.83 -18.44
N LYS A 362 -38.46 -34.68 -18.30
CA LYS A 362 -38.61 -36.13 -18.45
C LYS A 362 -39.60 -36.71 -17.44
N MET A 363 -39.58 -36.24 -16.20
CA MET A 363 -40.54 -36.64 -15.18
C MET A 363 -41.97 -36.23 -15.55
N LYS A 364 -42.16 -34.99 -16.02
CA LYS A 364 -43.45 -34.47 -16.50
C LYS A 364 -43.99 -35.32 -17.64
N ASP A 365 -43.19 -35.60 -18.65
CA ASP A 365 -43.60 -36.37 -19.83
C ASP A 365 -44.00 -37.80 -19.45
N ASN A 366 -43.24 -38.44 -18.54
CA ASN A 366 -43.58 -39.75 -18.01
C ASN A 366 -44.93 -39.76 -17.27
N ILE A 367 -45.21 -38.72 -16.47
CA ILE A 367 -46.49 -38.62 -15.76
C ILE A 367 -47.63 -38.39 -16.74
N LYS A 368 -47.44 -37.50 -17.73
CA LYS A 368 -48.42 -37.28 -18.79
C LYS A 368 -48.77 -38.59 -19.53
N GLN A 369 -47.76 -39.41 -19.86
CA GLN A 369 -47.97 -40.71 -20.49
C GLN A 369 -48.71 -41.69 -19.57
N LYS A 370 -48.37 -41.74 -18.28
CA LYS A 370 -49.07 -42.57 -17.30
C LYS A 370 -50.53 -42.16 -17.15
N ASN A 371 -50.82 -40.86 -17.07
CA ASN A 371 -52.19 -40.34 -16.97
C ASN A 371 -53.02 -40.68 -18.21
N ALA A 372 -52.45 -40.57 -19.41
CA ALA A 372 -53.11 -41.02 -20.64
C ALA A 372 -53.40 -42.52 -20.62
N THR A 373 -52.46 -43.34 -20.13
CA THR A 373 -52.65 -44.79 -19.97
C THR A 373 -53.77 -45.11 -19.00
N ILE A 374 -53.79 -44.46 -17.83
CA ILE A 374 -54.83 -44.63 -16.81
C ILE A 374 -56.20 -44.26 -17.37
N ALA A 375 -56.31 -43.14 -18.10
CA ALA A 375 -57.56 -42.72 -18.73
C ALA A 375 -58.08 -43.78 -19.72
N SER A 376 -57.19 -44.36 -20.55
CA SER A 376 -57.57 -45.42 -21.51
C SER A 376 -58.04 -46.70 -20.80
N GLN A 377 -57.42 -47.05 -19.67
CA GLN A 377 -57.81 -48.21 -18.87
C GLN A 377 -59.15 -47.98 -18.17
N GLN A 378 -59.40 -46.78 -17.66
CA GLN A 378 -60.67 -46.40 -17.06
C GLN A 378 -61.83 -46.50 -18.06
N GLU A 379 -61.62 -46.06 -19.31
CA GLU A 379 -62.62 -46.21 -20.37
C GLU A 379 -62.88 -47.69 -20.71
N THR A 380 -61.82 -48.50 -20.77
CA THR A 380 -61.94 -49.96 -20.98
C THR A 380 -62.74 -50.63 -19.85
N ILE A 381 -62.46 -50.25 -18.60
CA ILE A 381 -63.20 -50.76 -17.42
C ILE A 381 -64.68 -50.37 -17.51
N LYS A 382 -64.99 -49.13 -17.92
CA LYS A 382 -66.37 -48.67 -18.12
C LYS A 382 -67.11 -49.52 -19.16
N GLN A 383 -66.49 -49.76 -20.32
CA GLN A 383 -67.07 -50.61 -21.38
C GLN A 383 -67.27 -52.06 -20.92
N ASN A 384 -66.31 -52.62 -20.19
CA ASN A 384 -66.45 -53.96 -19.61
C ASN A 384 -67.60 -54.02 -18.60
N ASN A 385 -67.78 -52.99 -17.76
CA ASN A 385 -68.89 -52.91 -16.82
C ASN A 385 -70.25 -52.85 -17.54
N GLU A 386 -70.36 -52.06 -18.61
CA GLU A 386 -71.57 -52.03 -19.45
C GLU A 386 -71.87 -53.40 -20.07
N THR A 387 -70.84 -54.10 -20.55
CA THR A 387 -70.97 -55.46 -21.11
C THR A 387 -71.40 -56.48 -20.06
N ILE A 388 -70.86 -56.39 -18.84
CA ILE A 388 -71.25 -57.26 -17.72
C ILE A 388 -72.72 -57.04 -17.37
N LEU A 389 -73.20 -55.79 -17.35
CA LEU A 389 -74.60 -55.48 -17.09
C LEU A 389 -75.54 -56.09 -18.15
N ASP A 390 -75.19 -56.01 -19.43
CA ASP A 390 -75.94 -56.65 -20.53
C ASP A 390 -75.98 -58.19 -20.37
N TYR A 391 -74.85 -58.82 -20.03
CA TYR A 391 -74.84 -60.26 -19.76
C TYR A 391 -75.67 -60.66 -18.54
N GLN A 392 -75.66 -59.85 -17.48
CA GLN A 392 -76.49 -60.08 -16.30
C GLN A 392 -77.99 -60.01 -16.64
N GLU A 393 -78.40 -59.08 -17.50
CA GLU A 393 -79.78 -58.98 -17.97
C GLU A 393 -80.18 -60.19 -18.82
N LYS A 394 -79.33 -60.60 -19.77
CA LYS A 394 -79.54 -61.79 -20.60
C LYS A 394 -79.65 -63.06 -19.75
N LEU A 395 -78.79 -63.21 -18.75
CA LEU A 395 -78.82 -64.35 -17.84
C LEU A 395 -80.14 -64.40 -17.06
N LYS A 396 -80.57 -63.27 -16.48
CA LYS A 396 -81.84 -63.16 -15.77
C LYS A 396 -83.04 -63.52 -16.66
N ASN A 397 -83.04 -63.07 -17.91
CA ASN A 397 -84.07 -63.42 -18.87
C ASN A 397 -84.07 -64.92 -19.20
N SER A 398 -82.89 -65.51 -19.37
CA SER A 398 -82.74 -66.96 -19.56
C SER A 398 -83.21 -67.76 -18.35
N GLU A 399 -82.89 -67.33 -17.13
CA GLU A 399 -83.35 -67.98 -15.88
C GLU A 399 -84.88 -67.94 -15.76
N ASN A 400 -85.50 -66.79 -16.08
CA ASN A 400 -86.96 -66.68 -16.10
C ASN A 400 -87.59 -67.63 -17.13
N LEU A 401 -87.00 -67.73 -18.33
CA LEU A 401 -87.48 -68.64 -19.38
C LEU A 401 -87.35 -70.10 -18.96
N VAL A 402 -86.23 -70.50 -18.36
CA VAL A 402 -86.03 -71.86 -17.83
C VAL A 402 -87.11 -72.18 -16.79
N LYS A 403 -87.34 -71.27 -15.84
CA LYS A 403 -88.38 -71.43 -14.82
C LYS A 403 -89.78 -71.58 -15.42
N GLU A 404 -90.10 -70.81 -16.47
CA GLU A 404 -91.37 -70.94 -17.20
C GLU A 404 -91.51 -72.33 -17.86
N LYS A 405 -90.44 -72.82 -18.51
CA LYS A 405 -90.41 -74.15 -19.12
C LYS A 405 -90.51 -75.26 -18.07
N GLU A 406 -89.81 -75.15 -16.95
CA GLU A 406 -89.92 -76.09 -15.83
C GLU A 406 -91.35 -76.17 -15.29
N ASN A 407 -92.00 -75.02 -15.08
CA ASN A 407 -93.41 -74.98 -14.66
C ASN A 407 -94.34 -75.63 -15.69
N THR A 408 -94.10 -75.38 -16.98
CA THR A 408 -94.88 -75.99 -18.07
C THR A 408 -94.70 -77.51 -18.08
N ILE A 409 -93.46 -77.99 -17.96
CA ILE A 409 -93.15 -79.43 -17.88
C ILE A 409 -93.82 -80.04 -16.66
N ALA A 410 -93.69 -79.43 -15.48
CA ALA A 410 -94.34 -79.92 -14.26
C ALA A 410 -95.87 -80.06 -14.42
N SER A 411 -96.52 -79.10 -15.09
CA SER A 411 -97.94 -79.17 -15.43
C SER A 411 -98.28 -80.34 -16.37
N TYR A 412 -97.45 -80.58 -17.40
CA TYR A 412 -97.61 -81.74 -18.29
C TYR A 412 -97.41 -83.06 -17.56
N LEU A 413 -96.36 -83.20 -16.74
CA LEU A 413 -96.12 -84.42 -15.96
C LEU A 413 -97.32 -84.71 -15.04
N LYS A 414 -97.85 -83.70 -14.35
CA LYS A 414 -99.08 -83.84 -13.53
C LYS A 414 -100.30 -84.29 -14.35
N SER A 415 -100.43 -83.77 -15.57
CA SER A 415 -101.51 -84.16 -16.49
C SER A 415 -101.36 -85.61 -16.96
N PHE A 416 -100.13 -86.05 -17.27
CA PHE A 416 -99.83 -87.45 -17.60
C PHE A 416 -100.09 -88.37 -16.42
N ASP A 417 -99.64 -88.02 -15.21
CA ASP A 417 -99.94 -88.79 -14.00
C ASP A 417 -101.45 -88.96 -13.80
N THR A 418 -102.24 -87.91 -14.00
CA THR A 418 -103.71 -87.97 -13.89
C THR A 418 -104.31 -88.89 -14.96
N LEU A 419 -103.88 -88.77 -16.21
CA LEU A 419 -104.36 -89.59 -17.33
C LEU A 419 -104.06 -91.08 -17.11
N ILE A 420 -102.83 -91.40 -16.71
CA ILE A 420 -102.37 -92.78 -16.56
C ILE A 420 -103.04 -93.44 -15.34
N ASN A 421 -103.14 -92.71 -14.21
CA ASN A 421 -103.89 -93.17 -13.04
C ASN A 421 -105.36 -93.44 -13.36
N SER A 422 -106.01 -92.59 -14.19
CA SER A 422 -107.42 -92.78 -14.56
C SER A 422 -107.68 -94.08 -15.31
N LYS A 423 -106.68 -94.60 -16.03
CA LYS A 423 -106.75 -95.85 -16.81
C LYS A 423 -106.21 -97.06 -16.06
N GLY A 424 -105.56 -96.87 -14.91
CA GLY A 424 -104.91 -97.94 -14.14
C GLY A 424 -103.65 -98.52 -14.82
N ASP A 425 -103.04 -97.76 -15.72
CA ASP A 425 -101.83 -98.15 -16.42
C ASP A 425 -100.58 -97.78 -15.59
N GLY A 426 -99.42 -98.38 -15.84
CA GLY A 426 -98.15 -98.06 -15.14
C GLY A 426 -97.35 -96.95 -15.81
N GLY A 427 -97.60 -96.72 -17.10
CA GLY A 427 -96.91 -95.73 -17.91
C GLY A 427 -97.41 -95.69 -19.36
N ILE A 428 -96.82 -94.81 -20.15
CA ILE A 428 -97.05 -94.70 -21.60
C ILE A 428 -95.72 -94.61 -22.34
N ILE A 429 -95.73 -95.07 -23.58
CA ILE A 429 -94.63 -94.84 -24.52
C ILE A 429 -94.74 -93.42 -25.06
N LEU A 430 -93.67 -92.64 -24.98
CA LEU A 430 -93.61 -91.30 -25.56
C LEU A 430 -93.03 -91.34 -26.97
N ASP A 431 -92.00 -92.15 -27.19
CA ASP A 431 -91.37 -92.36 -28.49
C ASP A 431 -90.67 -93.73 -28.50
N ALA A 432 -90.93 -94.53 -29.53
CA ALA A 432 -90.35 -95.86 -29.72
C ALA A 432 -89.58 -95.99 -31.04
N THR A 433 -89.12 -94.88 -31.61
CA THR A 433 -88.37 -94.86 -32.87
C THR A 433 -87.04 -95.64 -32.75
N ASP A 434 -86.34 -95.52 -31.62
CA ASP A 434 -85.20 -96.39 -31.28
C ASP A 434 -85.66 -97.55 -30.40
N GLN A 435 -85.72 -98.75 -30.97
CA GLN A 435 -86.16 -99.96 -30.26
C GLN A 435 -85.23 -100.35 -29.08
N LYS A 436 -84.01 -99.82 -29.03
CA LYS A 436 -83.06 -100.05 -27.91
C LYS A 436 -83.13 -98.97 -26.83
N ASN A 437 -83.68 -97.80 -27.14
CA ASN A 437 -83.85 -96.69 -26.20
C ASN A 437 -85.22 -96.02 -26.42
N ILE A 438 -86.25 -96.67 -25.91
CA ILE A 438 -87.60 -96.14 -25.93
C ILE A 438 -87.68 -94.99 -24.92
N ASN A 439 -88.27 -93.87 -25.34
CA ASN A 439 -88.71 -92.82 -24.42
C ASN A 439 -90.09 -93.18 -23.89
N PHE A 440 -90.24 -93.14 -22.59
CA PHE A 440 -91.47 -93.49 -21.91
C PHE A 440 -91.70 -92.54 -20.75
N TYR A 441 -92.95 -92.46 -20.32
CA TYR A 441 -93.34 -91.80 -19.09
C TYR A 441 -93.94 -92.86 -18.17
N LEU A 442 -93.42 -92.96 -16.95
CA LEU A 442 -93.97 -93.83 -15.91
C LEU A 442 -94.69 -92.99 -14.88
N LEU A 443 -95.72 -93.57 -14.26
CA LEU A 443 -96.30 -92.98 -13.06
C LEU A 443 -95.21 -92.75 -12.01
N SER A 444 -95.27 -91.62 -11.33
CA SER A 444 -94.33 -91.26 -10.26
C SER A 444 -94.25 -92.33 -9.14
N SER A 445 -95.32 -93.10 -8.93
CA SER A 445 -95.40 -94.20 -7.96
C SER A 445 -94.87 -95.54 -8.48
N PHE A 446 -94.64 -95.68 -9.78
CA PHE A 446 -94.22 -96.92 -10.42
C PHE A 446 -92.70 -96.94 -10.62
N LYS A 447 -92.05 -97.93 -9.99
CA LYS A 447 -90.60 -98.14 -10.07
C LYS A 447 -90.33 -99.56 -10.54
N PRO A 448 -90.04 -99.76 -11.84
CA PRO A 448 -89.70 -101.08 -12.35
C PRO A 448 -88.33 -101.52 -11.85
N ASN A 449 -88.18 -102.81 -11.60
CA ASN A 449 -86.90 -103.43 -11.28
C ASN A 449 -86.02 -103.55 -12.53
N ASN A 450 -84.72 -103.74 -12.32
CA ASN A 450 -83.78 -103.95 -13.42
C ASN A 450 -84.11 -105.26 -14.16
N PHE A 451 -84.16 -105.20 -15.50
CA PHE A 451 -84.56 -106.28 -16.40
C PHE A 451 -86.03 -106.73 -16.26
N GLU A 452 -86.89 -105.91 -15.67
CA GLU A 452 -88.31 -106.23 -15.54
C GLU A 452 -89.07 -105.97 -16.85
N THR A 453 -89.90 -106.93 -17.27
CA THR A 453 -90.65 -106.85 -18.53
C THR A 453 -92.13 -106.51 -18.31
N PHE A 454 -92.65 -105.57 -19.08
CA PHE A 454 -94.04 -105.14 -19.04
C PHE A 454 -94.71 -105.31 -20.40
N ASN A 455 -96.01 -105.62 -20.36
CA ASN A 455 -96.81 -105.72 -21.57
C ASN A 455 -97.25 -104.33 -22.03
N VAL A 456 -97.18 -104.11 -23.33
CA VAL A 456 -97.60 -102.88 -23.99
C VAL A 456 -98.92 -103.12 -24.71
N TYR A 457 -99.89 -102.22 -24.53
CA TYR A 457 -101.26 -102.34 -25.05
C TYR A 457 -101.71 -101.09 -25.81
N ARG A 458 -102.45 -101.31 -26.91
CA ARG A 458 -103.22 -100.29 -27.64
C ARG A 458 -104.67 -100.75 -27.73
N ASP A 459 -105.62 -99.94 -27.28
CA ASP A 459 -107.06 -100.24 -27.31
C ASP A 459 -107.43 -101.65 -26.79
N ASN A 460 -106.86 -102.02 -25.63
CA ASN A 460 -106.98 -103.33 -24.96
C ASN A 460 -106.41 -104.53 -25.73
N VAL A 461 -105.74 -104.28 -26.86
CA VAL A 461 -104.99 -105.30 -27.59
C VAL A 461 -103.52 -105.25 -27.18
N ASN A 462 -102.96 -106.41 -26.81
CA ASN A 462 -101.53 -106.51 -26.54
C ASN A 462 -100.75 -106.27 -27.85
N ILE A 463 -99.74 -105.40 -27.82
CA ILE A 463 -98.92 -105.01 -28.96
C ILE A 463 -97.53 -105.64 -28.86
N GLY A 464 -97.01 -105.76 -27.65
CA GLY A 464 -95.69 -106.33 -27.42
C GLY A 464 -95.29 -106.32 -25.96
N LYS A 465 -93.99 -106.51 -25.72
CA LYS A 465 -93.34 -106.43 -24.41
C LYS A 465 -92.13 -105.53 -24.51
N ILE A 466 -91.93 -104.74 -23.46
CA ILE A 466 -90.74 -103.93 -23.24
C ILE A 466 -90.04 -104.41 -21.99
N MET A 467 -88.73 -104.18 -21.91
CA MET A 467 -87.91 -104.46 -20.73
C MET A 467 -87.25 -103.19 -20.23
N PHE A 468 -87.36 -102.94 -18.93
CA PHE A 468 -86.63 -101.85 -18.30
C PHE A 468 -85.22 -102.28 -17.91
N LYS A 469 -84.24 -101.40 -18.15
CA LYS A 469 -82.85 -101.56 -17.75
C LYS A 469 -82.41 -100.32 -16.98
N ILE A 470 -81.68 -100.52 -15.89
CA ILE A 470 -81.06 -99.44 -15.13
C ILE A 470 -79.59 -99.36 -15.55
N GLU A 471 -79.23 -98.32 -16.30
CA GLU A 471 -77.86 -98.07 -16.76
C GLU A 471 -77.37 -96.72 -16.23
N LYS A 472 -76.22 -96.68 -15.55
CA LYS A 472 -75.58 -95.43 -15.05
C LYS A 472 -76.55 -94.49 -14.34
N ASN A 473 -77.39 -95.04 -13.47
CA ASN A 473 -78.40 -94.31 -12.71
C ASN A 473 -79.55 -93.69 -13.54
N SER A 474 -79.72 -94.14 -14.80
CA SER A 474 -80.84 -93.78 -15.67
C SER A 474 -81.67 -95.01 -16.02
N LEU A 475 -82.99 -94.87 -15.97
CA LEU A 475 -83.92 -95.93 -16.37
C LEU A 475 -84.13 -95.85 -17.88
N LYS A 476 -83.89 -96.95 -18.58
CA LYS A 476 -84.10 -97.11 -20.01
C LYS A 476 -85.07 -98.25 -20.28
N ALA A 477 -85.67 -98.26 -21.46
CA ALA A 477 -86.52 -99.37 -21.92
C ALA A 477 -86.16 -99.76 -23.34
N GLU A 478 -86.22 -101.07 -23.62
CA GLU A 478 -86.04 -101.62 -24.96
C GLU A 478 -87.17 -102.58 -25.32
N VAL A 479 -87.42 -102.75 -26.61
CA VAL A 479 -88.44 -103.65 -27.13
C VAL A 479 -87.93 -105.09 -27.04
N VAL A 480 -88.65 -105.96 -26.33
CA VAL A 480 -88.32 -107.39 -26.21
C VAL A 480 -88.98 -108.19 -27.32
N SER A 481 -90.25 -107.90 -27.59
CA SER A 481 -91.04 -108.64 -28.58
C SER A 481 -92.22 -107.80 -29.04
N VAL A 482 -92.56 -107.88 -30.32
CA VAL A 482 -93.75 -107.26 -30.89
C VAL A 482 -94.61 -108.34 -31.51
N GLN A 483 -95.93 -108.21 -31.41
CA GLN A 483 -96.86 -109.14 -32.06
C GLN A 483 -96.79 -109.01 -33.59
N ARG A 484 -97.07 -110.11 -34.29
CA ARG A 484 -96.98 -110.22 -35.75
C ARG A 484 -97.79 -109.10 -36.44
N ASN A 485 -97.14 -108.36 -37.35
CA ASN A 485 -97.68 -107.19 -38.07
C ASN A 485 -98.12 -106.00 -37.18
N LYS A 486 -97.48 -105.81 -36.03
CA LYS A 486 -97.68 -104.62 -35.20
C LYS A 486 -96.35 -103.92 -34.92
N GLU A 487 -96.44 -102.66 -34.52
CA GLU A 487 -95.32 -101.83 -34.08
C GLU A 487 -95.74 -101.07 -32.81
N ILE A 488 -94.78 -100.84 -31.91
CA ILE A 488 -94.99 -100.01 -30.72
C ILE A 488 -94.94 -98.55 -31.17
N LEU A 489 -95.99 -97.79 -30.86
CA LEU A 489 -96.14 -96.38 -31.24
C LEU A 489 -96.24 -95.49 -30.00
N PRO A 490 -96.05 -94.17 -30.15
CA PRO A 490 -96.37 -93.20 -29.11
C PRO A 490 -97.79 -93.40 -28.56
N PHE A 491 -97.93 -93.20 -27.24
CA PHE A 491 -99.14 -93.40 -26.45
C PHE A 491 -99.62 -94.85 -26.26
N ASP A 492 -98.85 -95.84 -26.73
CA ASP A 492 -99.09 -97.21 -26.31
C ASP A 492 -98.87 -97.35 -24.79
N ARG A 493 -99.72 -98.15 -24.15
CA ARG A 493 -99.88 -98.16 -22.68
C ARG A 493 -99.06 -99.28 -22.07
N ILE A 494 -98.29 -98.96 -21.05
CA ILE A 494 -97.50 -99.91 -20.27
C ILE A 494 -98.38 -100.35 -19.11
N VAL A 495 -98.89 -101.58 -19.15
CA VAL A 495 -99.86 -102.05 -18.17
C VAL A 495 -99.15 -102.77 -17.04
N LEU A 496 -99.46 -102.40 -15.79
CA LEU A 496 -98.97 -103.13 -14.62
C LEU A 496 -99.61 -104.52 -14.60
N LYS A 497 -98.81 -105.58 -14.42
CA LYS A 497 -99.36 -106.90 -14.14
C LYS A 497 -100.20 -106.79 -12.87
N LYS A 498 -101.50 -107.09 -12.96
CA LYS A 498 -102.30 -107.39 -11.77
C LYS A 498 -101.83 -108.68 -11.14
#